data_AF-Q71IM9-F1
#
_entry.id   AF-Q71IM9-F1
#
_cell.length_a   1.000
_cell.length_b   1.000
_cell.length_c   1.000
_cell.angle_alpha   90.00
_cell.angle_beta   90.00
_cell.angle_gamma   90.00
#
_symmetry.space_group_name_H-M   'P 1'
#
loop_
_entity.id
_entity.type
_entity.pdbx_description
1 polymer ?
#
loop_
_entity_poly.entity_id
_entity_poly.type
_entity_poly.pdbx_seq_one_letter_code
_entity_poly.pdbx_strand_id
1 'polypeptide(L)'
;WEAFFAGTRRKPRFHSKHNAKQSYTGKSSSIRIMGKRNMFLPKLRRVRSSKTGVIDGKIKCYTISIDACSRYWLSLIVEKKSAFLPKTGKAVGIDVGLTHLAILSDGRKFDRFSSDFCE
;
A
#
# COMPACT_ATOMS: atom_id res chain seq x y z
N TRP A 1 27.51 2.57 -9.60
CA TRP A 1 28.04 3.91 -9.92
C TRP A 1 28.36 4.06 -11.40
N GLU A 2 28.65 2.96 -12.11
CA GLU A 2 28.82 2.91 -13.57
C GLU A 2 27.77 3.68 -14.36
N ALA A 3 26.47 3.48 -14.11
CA ALA A 3 25.41 4.20 -14.84
C ALA A 3 25.37 5.72 -14.61
N PHE A 4 25.95 6.23 -13.51
CA PHE A 4 26.13 7.67 -13.30
C PHE A 4 27.33 8.19 -14.09
N PHE A 5 28.46 7.47 -14.02
CA PHE A 5 29.67 7.82 -14.78
C PHE A 5 29.50 7.67 -16.30
N ALA A 6 28.64 6.75 -16.74
CA ALA A 6 28.23 6.58 -18.14
C ALA A 6 27.19 7.62 -18.60
N GLY A 7 26.81 8.61 -17.77
CA GLY A 7 25.88 9.68 -18.12
C GLY A 7 24.40 9.26 -18.24
N THR A 8 24.07 7.98 -18.09
CA THR A 8 22.71 7.45 -18.28
C THR A 8 21.77 7.78 -17.12
N ARG A 9 22.31 8.07 -15.93
CA ARG A 9 21.53 8.43 -14.73
C ARG A 9 22.08 9.67 -14.06
N ARG A 10 21.19 10.45 -13.43
CA ARG A 10 21.54 11.62 -12.63
C ARG A 10 22.38 11.24 -11.40
N LYS A 11 23.14 12.21 -10.88
CA LYS A 11 23.91 12.06 -9.64
C LYS A 11 23.02 11.58 -8.49
N PRO A 12 23.49 10.63 -7.66
CA PRO A 12 22.77 10.24 -6.46
C PRO A 12 22.52 11.46 -5.58
N ARG A 13 21.31 11.55 -5.02
CA ARG A 13 20.95 12.62 -4.09
C ARG A 13 20.80 12.02 -2.70
N PHE A 14 21.56 12.52 -1.75
CA PHE A 14 21.38 12.19 -0.34
C PHE A 14 20.06 12.79 0.17
N HIS A 15 19.43 12.11 1.12
CA HIS A 15 18.29 12.68 1.83
C HIS A 15 18.75 13.84 2.72
N SER A 16 17.92 14.88 2.85
CA SER A 16 18.18 15.98 3.77
C SER A 16 18.14 15.49 5.22
N LYS A 17 19.01 16.05 6.07
CA LYS A 17 18.99 15.81 7.53
C LYS A 17 17.70 16.30 8.19
N HIS A 18 17.04 17.30 7.59
CA HIS A 18 15.77 17.86 8.07
C HIS A 18 14.54 17.06 7.59
N ASN A 19 14.74 15.96 6.86
CA ASN A 19 13.63 15.10 6.49
C ASN A 19 13.22 14.23 7.69
N ALA A 20 12.16 14.63 8.38
CA ALA A 20 11.60 13.86 9.50
C ALA A 20 11.13 12.45 9.08
N LYS A 21 10.83 12.22 7.79
CA LYS A 21 10.33 10.94 7.29
C LYS A 21 11.47 10.04 6.85
N GLN A 22 11.85 9.11 7.72
CA GLN A 22 12.80 8.05 7.41
C GLN A 22 12.09 6.92 6.65
N SER A 23 12.24 6.88 5.33
CA SER A 23 11.65 5.85 4.51
C SER A 23 12.48 5.51 3.27
N TYR A 24 12.33 4.28 2.80
CA TYR A 24 12.93 3.79 1.57
C TYR A 24 11.91 2.99 0.77
N THR A 25 11.75 3.36 -0.51
CA THR A 25 10.89 2.67 -1.46
C THR A 25 11.72 1.89 -2.47
N GLY A 26 11.39 0.61 -2.66
CA GLY A 26 11.97 -0.25 -3.68
C GLY A 26 10.93 -0.76 -4.69
N LYS A 27 11.41 -1.15 -5.86
CA LYS A 27 10.59 -1.78 -6.91
C LYS A 27 10.55 -3.30 -6.72
N SER A 28 9.52 -3.94 -7.28
CA SER A 28 9.20 -5.34 -6.96
C SER A 28 10.08 -6.42 -7.57
N SER A 29 11.02 -6.11 -8.47
CA SER A 29 11.80 -7.14 -9.18
C SER A 29 12.56 -8.12 -8.27
N SER A 30 12.68 -7.82 -6.98
CA SER A 30 13.49 -8.56 -6.04
C SER A 30 12.81 -8.83 -4.68
N ILE A 31 11.54 -8.46 -4.49
CA ILE A 31 10.76 -8.82 -3.28
C ILE A 31 10.13 -10.20 -3.46
N ARG A 32 10.25 -11.07 -2.46
CA ARG A 32 9.72 -12.44 -2.51
C ARG A 32 9.12 -12.85 -1.17
N ILE A 33 8.05 -13.64 -1.19
CA ILE A 33 7.53 -14.30 0.02
C ILE A 33 8.29 -15.62 0.16
N MET A 34 9.00 -15.82 1.27
CA MET A 34 9.85 -17.00 1.50
C MET A 34 9.16 -18.11 2.30
N GLY A 35 7.99 -17.85 2.88
CA GLY A 35 7.23 -18.84 3.64
C GLY A 35 6.17 -18.22 4.55
N LYS A 36 5.57 -19.05 5.41
CA LYS A 36 4.56 -18.64 6.39
C LYS A 36 5.21 -17.69 7.39
N ARG A 37 5.04 -16.38 7.17
CA ARG A 37 5.56 -15.24 7.94
C ARG A 37 6.94 -14.70 7.58
N ASN A 38 7.52 -15.08 6.45
CA ASN A 38 8.83 -14.58 6.05
C ASN A 38 8.78 -13.95 4.67
N MET A 39 9.36 -12.76 4.54
CA MET A 39 9.54 -12.04 3.27
C MET A 39 11.01 -11.73 3.06
N PHE A 40 11.42 -11.66 1.80
CA PHE A 40 12.73 -11.21 1.38
C PHE A 40 12.63 -9.81 0.80
N LEU A 41 13.34 -8.87 1.39
CA LEU A 41 13.52 -7.50 0.92
C LEU A 41 14.94 -7.33 0.39
N PRO A 42 15.15 -6.69 -0.77
CA PRO A 42 16.46 -6.54 -1.39
C PRO A 42 17.55 -5.95 -0.48
N LYS A 43 17.20 -4.92 0.31
CA LYS A 43 18.14 -4.25 1.23
C LYS A 43 18.19 -4.88 2.61
N LEU A 44 17.05 -5.33 3.15
CA LEU A 44 16.95 -5.85 4.51
C LEU A 44 17.04 -7.38 4.61
N ARG A 45 17.14 -8.06 3.46
CA ARG A 45 17.11 -9.52 3.34
C ARG A 45 15.85 -10.11 3.98
N ARG A 46 15.98 -11.14 4.82
CA ARG A 46 14.85 -11.85 5.41
C ARG A 46 14.23 -11.03 6.53
N VAL A 47 12.95 -10.69 6.38
CA VAL A 47 12.14 -9.97 7.36
C VAL A 47 10.92 -10.81 7.74
N ARG A 48 10.65 -10.89 9.04
CA ARG A 48 9.48 -11.58 9.57
C ARG A 48 8.25 -10.66 9.49
N SER A 49 7.15 -11.16 8.95
CA SER A 49 5.87 -10.43 8.86
C SER A 49 4.71 -11.39 9.12
N SER A 50 3.79 -11.06 10.00
CA SER A 50 2.61 -11.91 10.28
C SER A 50 1.62 -11.95 9.13
N LYS A 51 1.63 -10.95 8.23
CA LYS A 51 0.60 -10.72 7.21
C LYS A 51 0.93 -11.26 5.82
N THR A 52 1.90 -12.18 5.69
CA THR A 52 2.28 -12.73 4.37
C THR A 52 1.16 -13.48 3.65
N GLY A 53 0.23 -14.09 4.40
CA GLY A 53 -0.88 -14.86 3.81
C GLY A 53 -1.99 -14.01 3.18
N VAL A 54 -2.05 -12.71 3.48
CA VAL A 54 -3.06 -11.79 2.93
C VAL A 54 -2.63 -11.24 1.56
N ILE A 55 -1.35 -11.43 1.20
CA ILE A 55 -0.79 -10.92 -0.05
C ILE A 55 -1.21 -11.85 -1.17
N ASP A 56 -2.22 -11.43 -1.93
CA ASP A 56 -2.69 -12.10 -3.13
C ASP A 56 -2.50 -11.18 -4.34
N GLY A 57 -1.64 -11.59 -5.27
CA GLY A 57 -1.29 -10.82 -6.46
C GLY A 57 0.19 -10.46 -6.58
N LYS A 58 0.53 -9.72 -7.63
CA LYS A 58 1.89 -9.30 -7.95
C LYS A 58 2.25 -8.04 -7.19
N ILE A 59 3.26 -8.11 -6.32
CA ILE A 59 3.80 -6.90 -5.68
C ILE A 59 4.42 -6.02 -6.77
N LYS A 60 4.14 -4.71 -6.78
CA LYS A 60 4.73 -3.71 -7.70
C LYS A 60 5.81 -2.87 -7.01
N CYS A 61 5.53 -2.43 -5.80
CA CYS A 61 6.40 -1.58 -5.01
C CYS A 61 6.28 -1.94 -3.53
N TYR A 62 7.35 -1.68 -2.79
CA TYR A 62 7.33 -1.75 -1.33
C TYR A 62 7.97 -0.50 -0.75
N THR A 63 7.46 -0.06 0.40
CA THR A 63 8.01 1.07 1.15
C THR A 63 8.20 0.63 2.59
N ILE A 64 9.41 0.83 3.10
CA ILE A 64 9.71 0.70 4.51
C ILE A 64 9.77 2.11 5.09
N SER A 65 9.05 2.37 6.18
CA SER A 65 9.12 3.63 6.90
C SER A 65 9.28 3.41 8.40
N ILE A 66 9.91 4.37 9.06
CA ILE A 66 10.08 4.40 10.51
C ILE A 66 9.30 5.60 11.03
N ASP A 67 8.53 5.41 12.10
CA ASP A 67 7.85 6.50 12.79
C ASP A 67 8.70 7.13 13.91
N ALA A 68 8.19 8.19 14.54
CA ALA A 68 8.90 8.86 15.63
C ALA A 68 9.15 7.96 16.85
N CYS A 69 8.35 6.90 17.02
CA CYS A 69 8.50 5.90 18.08
C CYS A 69 9.43 4.74 17.69
N SER A 70 10.20 4.89 16.61
CA SER A 70 11.10 3.85 16.07
C SER A 70 10.43 2.54 15.65
N ARG A 71 9.13 2.58 15.32
CA ARG A 71 8.41 1.41 14.79
C ARG A 71 8.56 1.33 13.28
N TYR A 72 8.82 0.12 12.79
CA TYR A 72 8.97 -0.15 11.37
C TYR A 72 7.64 -0.54 10.73
N TRP A 73 7.33 0.11 9.62
CA TRP A 73 6.15 -0.14 8.80
C TRP A 73 6.57 -0.62 7.41
N LEU A 74 5.93 -1.68 6.92
CA LEU A 74 6.09 -2.19 5.56
C LEU A 74 4.79 -2.02 4.79
N SER A 75 4.77 -1.09 3.85
CA SER A 75 3.67 -0.87 2.91
C SER A 75 3.97 -1.58 1.59
N LEU A 76 2.99 -2.30 1.07
CA LEU A 76 3.10 -3.04 -0.19
C LEU A 76 2.02 -2.58 -1.15
N ILE A 77 2.40 -2.28 -2.39
CA ILE A 77 1.47 -2.06 -3.49
C ILE A 77 1.39 -3.36 -4.26
N VAL A 78 0.20 -3.96 -4.28
CA VAL A 78 -0.06 -5.26 -4.90
C VAL A 78 -1.06 -5.10 -6.02
N GLU A 79 -0.71 -5.59 -7.20
CA GLU A 79 -1.59 -5.72 -8.34
C GLU A 79 -2.28 -7.09 -8.27
N LYS A 80 -3.59 -7.08 -8.10
CA LYS A 80 -4.44 -8.26 -8.10
C LYS A 80 -5.42 -8.18 -9.26
N LYS A 81 -5.57 -9.27 -10.00
CA LYS A 81 -6.66 -9.41 -10.98
C LYS A 81 -7.95 -9.65 -10.20
N SER A 82 -8.94 -8.77 -10.35
CA SER A 82 -10.27 -8.99 -9.78
C SER A 82 -11.13 -9.78 -10.77
N ALA A 83 -11.81 -10.81 -10.28
CA ALA A 83 -12.95 -11.37 -11.00
C ALA A 83 -14.11 -10.39 -10.90
N PHE A 84 -14.70 -10.01 -12.02
CA PHE A 84 -15.92 -9.22 -12.01
C PHE A 84 -17.07 -10.13 -11.62
N LEU A 85 -17.91 -9.67 -10.69
CA LEU A 85 -19.20 -10.31 -10.44
C LEU A 85 -20.12 -10.03 -11.65
N PRO A 86 -21.07 -10.95 -11.95
CA PRO A 86 -22.04 -10.72 -13.01
C PRO A 86 -22.81 -9.42 -12.76
N LYS A 87 -22.98 -8.62 -13.81
CA LYS A 87 -23.75 -7.38 -13.72
C LYS A 87 -25.20 -7.71 -13.38
N THR A 88 -25.78 -6.98 -12.44
CA THR A 88 -27.17 -7.15 -12.01
C THR A 88 -28.19 -6.51 -12.95
N GLY A 89 -27.74 -5.73 -13.95
CA GLY A 89 -28.60 -4.98 -14.88
C GLY A 89 -29.30 -3.77 -14.26
N LYS A 90 -29.08 -3.49 -12.97
CA LYS A 90 -29.67 -2.34 -12.27
C LYS A 90 -28.71 -1.14 -12.33
N ALA A 91 -29.26 0.05 -12.57
CA ALA A 91 -28.55 1.31 -12.42
C ALA A 91 -29.08 2.03 -11.17
N VAL A 92 -28.18 2.45 -10.28
CA VAL A 92 -28.52 3.16 -9.04
C VAL A 92 -27.59 4.36 -8.92
N GLY A 93 -28.17 5.55 -8.72
CA GLY A 93 -27.41 6.77 -8.41
C GLY A 93 -26.97 6.75 -6.95
N ILE A 94 -25.74 7.21 -6.69
CA ILE A 94 -25.18 7.32 -5.33
C ILE A 94 -24.93 8.81 -5.06
N ASP A 95 -25.63 9.36 -4.07
CA ASP A 95 -25.36 10.70 -3.51
C ASP A 95 -24.59 10.54 -2.20
N VAL A 96 -23.50 11.30 -2.01
CA VAL A 96 -22.58 11.16 -0.87
C VAL A 96 -22.62 12.45 -0.05
N GLY A 97 -22.98 12.33 1.23
CA GLY A 97 -23.23 13.49 2.09
C GLY A 97 -22.57 13.40 3.48
N LEU A 98 -22.78 14.45 4.27
CA LEU A 98 -22.30 14.53 5.66
C LEU A 98 -23.31 13.94 6.66
N THR A 99 -24.60 14.15 6.43
CA THR A 99 -25.69 13.65 7.28
C THR A 99 -25.86 12.14 7.12
N HIS A 100 -25.83 11.67 5.88
CA HIS A 100 -25.77 10.26 5.50
C HIS A 100 -24.55 10.03 4.62
N LEU A 101 -23.79 8.97 4.88
CA LEU A 101 -22.57 8.65 4.12
C LEU A 101 -22.89 8.45 2.64
N ALA A 102 -23.97 7.72 2.34
CA ALA A 102 -24.45 7.52 0.99
C ALA A 102 -25.97 7.33 0.96
N ILE A 103 -26.63 7.93 -0.02
CA ILE A 103 -28.04 7.73 -0.32
C ILE A 103 -28.13 7.16 -1.73
N LEU A 104 -28.84 6.05 -1.87
CA LEU A 104 -29.10 5.41 -3.14
C LEU A 104 -30.42 5.87 -3.72
N SER A 105 -30.51 5.97 -5.05
CA SER A 105 -31.76 6.33 -5.75
C SER A 105 -32.89 5.31 -5.57
N ASP A 106 -32.60 4.12 -5.04
CA ASP A 106 -33.58 3.10 -4.66
C ASP A 106 -34.16 3.31 -3.24
N GLY A 107 -33.82 4.42 -2.59
CA GLY A 107 -34.33 4.83 -1.28
C GLY A 107 -33.50 4.34 -0.08
N ARG A 108 -32.48 3.52 -0.30
CA ARG A 108 -31.59 3.05 0.78
C ARG A 108 -30.66 4.18 1.24
N LYS A 109 -30.45 4.26 2.56
CA LYS A 109 -29.56 5.24 3.20
C LYS A 109 -28.51 4.54 4.04
N PHE A 110 -27.27 4.98 3.92
CA PHE A 110 -26.15 4.53 4.74
C PHE A 110 -25.82 5.63 5.74
N ASP A 111 -25.83 5.28 7.01
CA ASP A 111 -25.51 6.22 8.08
C ASP A 111 -24.05 6.66 8.04
N ARG A 112 -23.79 7.81 8.67
CA ARG A 112 -22.43 8.33 8.84
C ARG A 112 -21.58 7.33 9.63
N PHE A 113 -20.25 7.41 9.45
CA PHE A 113 -19.33 6.67 10.29
C PHE A 113 -19.58 6.98 11.76
N SER A 114 -19.77 5.94 12.57
CA SER A 114 -19.73 6.07 14.03
C SER A 114 -18.30 6.37 14.46
N SER A 115 -18.14 7.13 15.54
CA SER A 115 -16.85 7.44 16.17
C SER A 115 -16.14 6.23 16.76
N ASP A 116 -16.77 5.05 16.74
CA ASP A 116 -16.31 3.84 17.42
C ASP A 116 -15.16 3.11 16.68
N PHE A 117 -14.61 3.70 15.62
CA PHE A 117 -13.46 3.16 14.89
C PHE A 117 -12.09 3.58 15.45
N CYS A 118 -12.05 4.12 16.67
CA CYS A 118 -10.83 4.42 17.38
C CYS A 118 -10.57 3.40 18.50
N GLU A 119 -10.19 2.17 18.11
CA GLU A 119 -9.47 1.21 18.95
C GLU A 119 -8.27 0.64 18.20
#